data_AF-A0AAV9B8U9-F1
#
_entry.id   AF-A0AAV9B8U9-F1
#
_cell.length_a   1.000
_cell.length_b   1.000
_cell.length_c   1.000
_cell.angle_alpha   90.00
_cell.angle_beta   90.00
_cell.angle_gamma   90.00
#
_symmetry.space_group_name_H-M   'P 1'
#
loop_
_entity.id
_entity.type
_entity.pdbx_description
1 polymer ?
#
loop_
_entity_poly.entity_id
_entity_poly.type
_entity_poly.pdbx_seq_one_letter_code
_entity_poly.pdbx_strand_id
1 'polypeptide(L)'
;MQEESVAGDCCVVCLSSLLKNGEEIRRLRCRHSFHKACVDRWFSRRRTCPLCRFCCDEEEVCSRREEKLTQEMLLWFLAGF
;
A
#
# COMPACT_ATOMS: atom_id res chain seq x y z
N MET A 1 11.06 -12.36 -26.07
CA MET A 1 11.27 -10.94 -25.71
C MET A 1 10.92 -10.84 -24.24
N GLN A 2 11.88 -10.45 -23.40
CA GLN A 2 11.69 -10.41 -21.94
C GLN A 2 10.77 -9.24 -21.61
N GLU A 3 9.55 -9.52 -21.20
CA GLU A 3 8.65 -8.52 -20.62
C GLU A 3 8.38 -8.92 -19.17
N GLU A 4 9.45 -8.95 -18.39
CA GLU A 4 9.35 -9.09 -16.94
C GLU A 4 8.85 -7.76 -16.39
N SER A 5 7.55 -7.76 -16.09
CA SER A 5 6.83 -6.67 -15.47
C SER A 5 7.37 -6.49 -14.05
N VAL A 6 8.30 -5.57 -13.84
CA VAL A 6 8.76 -5.25 -12.49
C VAL A 6 7.68 -4.43 -11.78
N ALA A 7 6.72 -5.14 -11.19
CA ALA A 7 5.57 -4.57 -10.47
C ALA A 7 5.95 -3.78 -9.19
N GLY A 8 7.25 -3.57 -8.94
CA GLY A 8 7.78 -2.84 -7.78
C GLY A 8 8.47 -1.52 -8.10
N ASP A 9 8.71 -1.20 -9.38
CA ASP A 9 9.59 -0.07 -9.77
C ASP A 9 8.87 1.10 -10.42
N CYS A 10 7.57 1.26 -10.17
CA CYS A 10 6.77 2.37 -10.71
C CYS A 10 6.17 3.24 -9.60
N CYS A 11 6.32 4.55 -9.73
CA CYS A 11 5.68 5.51 -8.84
C CYS A 11 4.22 5.70 -9.25
N VAL A 12 3.26 5.28 -8.43
CA VAL A 12 1.82 5.43 -8.77
C VAL A 12 1.32 6.88 -8.77
N VAL A 13 2.10 7.81 -8.23
CA VAL A 13 1.74 9.24 -8.19
C VAL A 13 1.95 9.90 -9.55
N CYS A 14 3.05 9.56 -10.24
CA CYS A 14 3.36 10.07 -11.58
C CYS A 14 3.26 9.00 -12.69
N LEU A 15 2.92 7.77 -12.34
CA LEU A 15 2.82 6.60 -13.23
C LEU A 15 4.08 6.35 -14.06
N SER A 16 5.25 6.70 -13.51
CA SER A 16 6.55 6.59 -14.18
C SER A 16 7.53 5.74 -13.38
N SER A 17 8.61 5.28 -14.01
CA SER A 17 9.59 4.42 -13.37
C SER A 17 10.32 5.14 -12.23
N LEU A 18 10.55 4.43 -11.11
CA LEU A 18 11.33 4.88 -9.96
C LEU A 18 12.83 4.94 -10.26
N LEU A 19 13.28 4.31 -11.34
CA LEU A 19 14.70 4.22 -11.73
C LEU A 19 15.15 5.38 -12.63
N LYS A 20 14.33 6.42 -12.79
CA LYS A 20 14.64 7.52 -13.69
C LYS A 20 15.81 8.35 -13.14
N ASN A 21 16.85 8.53 -13.96
CA ASN A 21 18.08 9.20 -13.59
C ASN A 21 17.82 10.57 -12.94
N GLY A 22 18.31 10.73 -11.71
CA GLY A 22 18.27 11.98 -10.96
C GLY A 22 17.06 12.14 -10.02
N GLU A 23 16.10 11.21 -10.02
CA GLU A 23 14.96 11.28 -9.09
C GLU A 23 15.27 10.54 -7.78
N GLU A 24 15.18 11.24 -6.65
CA GLU A 24 15.36 10.63 -5.33
C GLU A 24 14.15 9.75 -4.99
N ILE A 25 14.39 8.53 -4.46
CA ILE A 25 13.32 7.60 -4.07
C ILE A 25 13.20 7.57 -2.55
N ARG A 26 11.97 7.69 -2.07
CA ARG A 26 11.63 7.60 -0.65
C ARG A 26 10.75 6.39 -0.41
N ARG A 27 11.19 5.54 0.52
CA ARG A 27 10.44 4.37 0.98
C ARG A 27 9.69 4.69 2.28
N LEU A 28 8.39 4.41 2.30
CA LEU A 28 7.55 4.59 3.49
C LEU A 28 7.64 3.39 4.44
N ARG A 29 7.15 3.56 5.68
CA ARG A 29 7.08 2.49 6.71
C ARG A 29 6.28 1.28 6.24
N CYS A 30 5.23 1.50 5.44
CA CYS A 30 4.44 0.45 4.79
C CYS A 30 5.18 -0.26 3.64
N ARG A 31 6.50 -0.05 3.48
CA ARG A 31 7.40 -0.64 2.48
C ARG A 31 7.20 -0.21 1.02
N HIS A 32 6.25 0.69 0.74
CA HIS A 32 6.02 1.24 -0.60
C HIS A 32 7.01 2.36 -0.93
N SER A 33 7.45 2.40 -2.19
CA SER A 33 8.46 3.33 -2.70
C SER A 33 7.85 4.32 -3.70
N PHE A 34 8.21 5.58 -3.58
CA PHE A 34 7.75 6.66 -4.46
C PHE A 34 8.88 7.65 -4.70
N HIS A 35 8.80 8.44 -5.77
CA HIS A 35 9.68 9.61 -5.89
C HIS A 35 9.50 10.54 -4.69
N LYS A 36 10.61 11.03 -4.13
CA LYS A 36 10.65 11.97 -3.02
C LYS A 36 9.78 13.19 -3.32
N ALA A 37 9.92 13.78 -4.51
CA ALA A 37 9.09 14.90 -4.95
C ALA A 37 7.60 14.56 -5.02
N CYS A 38 7.26 13.37 -5.52
CA CYS A 38 5.87 12.92 -5.61
C CYS A 38 5.24 12.69 -4.23
N VAL A 39 5.94 12.02 -3.33
CA VAL A 39 5.42 11.73 -1.99
C VAL A 39 5.40 12.97 -1.09
N ASP A 40 6.35 13.89 -1.26
CA ASP A 40 6.37 15.17 -0.56
C ASP A 40 5.16 16.04 -0.94
N ARG A 41 4.87 16.14 -2.25
CA ARG A 41 3.66 16.82 -2.74
C ARG A 41 2.38 16.15 -2.25
N TRP A 42 2.38 14.82 -2.14
CA TRP A 42 1.24 14.10 -1.57
C TRP A 42 1.06 14.43 -0.08
N PHE A 43 2.14 14.43 0.69
CA PHE A 43 2.15 14.77 2.12
C PHE A 43 1.76 16.21 2.43
N SER A 44 1.95 17.13 1.50
CA SER A 44 1.41 18.50 1.60
C SER A 44 -0.13 18.50 1.71
N ARG A 45 -0.82 17.49 1.17
CA ARG A 45 -2.27 17.32 1.29
C ARG A 45 -2.68 16.27 2.32
N ARG A 46 -2.05 15.11 2.33
CA ARG A 46 -2.41 13.94 3.16
C ARG A 46 -1.17 13.15 3.54
N ARG A 47 -0.91 12.94 4.84
CA ARG A 47 0.23 12.17 5.37
C ARG A 47 0.03 10.65 5.36
N THR A 48 -0.60 10.13 4.32
CA THR A 48 -0.92 8.70 4.18
C THR A 48 -0.28 8.12 2.93
N CYS A 49 0.00 6.81 2.92
CA CYS A 49 0.51 6.16 1.73
C CYS A 49 -0.53 6.15 0.58
N PRO A 50 -0.19 6.56 -0.66
CA PRO A 50 -1.14 6.55 -1.78
C PRO A 50 -1.56 5.14 -2.22
N LEU A 51 -0.80 4.09 -1.88
CA LEU A 51 -1.11 2.69 -2.22
C LEU A 51 -2.00 2.00 -1.19
N CYS A 52 -1.59 2.01 0.06
CA CYS A 52 -2.26 1.26 1.12
C CYS A 52 -2.96 2.13 2.16
N ARG A 53 -2.94 3.46 2.00
CA ARG A 53 -3.54 4.43 2.93
C ARG A 53 -3.03 4.35 4.37
N PHE A 54 -1.95 3.60 4.60
CA PHE A 54 -1.31 3.49 5.91
C PHE A 54 -0.77 4.87 6.34
N CYS A 55 -1.14 5.30 7.53
CA CYS A 55 -0.67 6.55 8.13
C CYS A 55 0.82 6.46 8.40
N CYS A 56 1.55 7.55 8.14
CA CYS A 56 2.96 7.65 8.48
C CYS A 56 3.20 8.10 9.94
N ASP A 57 2.13 8.48 10.64
CA ASP A 57 2.12 8.81 12.07
C ASP A 57 1.79 7.54 12.88
N GLU A 58 2.48 7.36 14.01
CA GLU A 58 2.32 6.19 14.88
C GLU A 58 0.86 6.07 15.34
N GLU A 59 0.32 4.86 15.21
CA GLU A 59 -1.02 4.44 15.63
C GLU A 59 -2.19 4.97 14.79
N GLU A 60 -2.55 4.24 13.73
CA GLU A 60 -3.77 3.43 13.70
C GLU A 60 -4.04 2.87 12.28
N VAL A 61 -4.53 1.65 12.28
CA VAL A 61 -4.54 0.64 11.21
C VAL A 61 -5.32 1.09 9.96
N CYS A 62 -4.74 0.91 8.76
CA CYS A 62 -5.55 0.80 7.55
C CYS A 62 -6.44 -0.42 7.73
N SER A 63 -7.73 -0.21 8.00
CA SER A 63 -8.75 -1.25 8.12
C SER A 63 -8.82 -2.03 6.80
N ARG A 64 -7.94 -3.02 6.65
CA ARG A 64 -8.24 -4.24 5.93
C ARG A 64 -9.58 -4.65 6.50
N ARG A 65 -10.60 -4.71 5.64
CA ARG A 65 -11.84 -5.38 6.00
C ARG A 65 -11.45 -6.82 6.32
N GLU A 66 -11.20 -7.04 7.60
CA GLU A 66 -11.20 -8.35 8.22
C GLU A 66 -12.66 -8.78 8.22
N GLU A 67 -13.11 -9.41 7.13
CA GLU A 67 -14.11 -10.45 7.32
C GLU A 67 -13.34 -11.71 7.70
N LYS A 68 -12.81 -11.65 8.92
CA LYS A 68 -12.78 -12.81 9.78
C LYS A 68 -14.19 -13.37 9.73
N LEU A 69 -14.37 -14.47 9.01
CA LEU A 69 -15.51 -15.36 9.18
C LEU A 69 -15.35 -15.99 10.57
N THR A 70 -15.55 -15.18 11.60
CA THR A 70 -15.44 -15.54 13.00
C THR A 70 -16.55 -16.53 13.29
N GLN A 71 -16.22 -17.82 13.33
CA GLN A 71 -16.88 -18.87 14.12
C GLN A 71 -18.39 -19.13 13.96
N GLU A 72 -19.20 -18.24 13.38
CA GLU A 72 -20.62 -18.45 13.14
C GLU A 72 -20.81 -19.51 12.04
N MET A 73 -19.91 -19.61 11.05
CA MET A 73 -19.91 -20.72 10.08
C MET A 73 -19.61 -22.08 10.71
N LEU A 74 -18.75 -22.18 11.72
CA LEU A 74 -18.45 -23.47 12.37
C LEU A 74 -19.52 -23.88 13.38
N LEU A 75 -20.28 -22.91 13.91
CA LEU A 75 -21.49 -23.19 14.70
C LEU A 75 -22.63 -23.73 13.81
N TRP A 76 -22.70 -23.36 12.53
CA TRP A 76 -23.58 -24.04 11.57
C TRP A 76 -23.16 -25.49 11.29
N PHE A 77 -21.85 -25.76 11.14
CA PHE A 77 -21.39 -27.11 10.80
C PHE A 77 -21.40 -28.11 11.97
N LEU A 78 -21.47 -27.65 13.23
CA LEU A 78 -21.50 -28.53 14.41
C LEU A 78 -22.87 -28.61 15.10
N ALA A 79 -23.80 -27.68 14.83
CA ALA A 79 -25.14 -27.68 15.42
C ALA A 79 -26.21 -28.42 14.58
N GLY A 80 -25.80 -29.27 13.63
CA GLY A 80 -26.62 -30.38 13.12
C GLY A 80 -27.98 -29.99 12.52
N PHE A 81 -27.96 -29.16 11.47
CA PHE A 81 -29.02 -29.19 10.45
C PHE A 81 -28.61 -30.11 9.30
#